data_AF-A0A0R1GUA5-F1
#
_entry.id   AF-A0A0R1GUA5-F1
#
_cell.length_a   1.000
_cell.length_b   1.000
_cell.length_c   1.000
_cell.angle_alpha   90.00
_cell.angle_beta   90.00
_cell.angle_gamma   90.00
#
_symmetry.space_group_name_H-M   'P 1'
#
loop_
_entity.id
_entity.type
_entity.pdbx_description
1 polymer ?
#
loop_
_entity_poly.entity_id
_entity_poly.type
_entity_poly.pdbx_seq_one_letter_code
_entity_poly.pdbx_strand_id
1 'polypeptide(L)' 'MALSFFFLIRATRTLPLGLAYPIWTGVDAVGSVIVGSLLFKDQLSLSTWFFVLILLVGIIGIKVTSGH' A
#
# COMPACT_ATOMS: atom_id res chain seq x y z
N MET A 1 -7.94 -29.52 -8.05
CA MET A 1 -8.42 -28.18 -8.50
C MET A 1 -9.46 -27.59 -7.55
N ALA A 2 -10.61 -28.23 -7.31
CA ALA A 2 -11.67 -27.68 -6.47
C ALA A 2 -11.21 -27.27 -5.05
N LEU A 3 -10.35 -28.07 -4.40
CA LEU A 3 -9.82 -27.77 -3.07
C LEU A 3 -8.88 -26.54 -3.06
N SER A 4 -8.04 -26.39 -4.09
CA SER A 4 -7.17 -25.22 -4.25
C SER A 4 -7.97 -23.95 -4.49
N PHE A 5 -9.01 -24.01 -5.33
CA PHE A 5 -9.92 -22.88 -5.55
C PHE A 5 -10.74 -22.55 -4.30
N PHE A 6 -11.14 -23.55 -3.51
CA PHE A 6 -11.85 -23.34 -2.24
C PHE A 6 -10.97 -22.59 -1.21
N PHE A 7 -9.70 -22.98 -1.09
CA PHE A 7 -8.74 -22.26 -0.23
C PHE A 7 -8.43 -20.85 -0.75
N LEU A 8 -8.31 -20.69 -2.08
CA LEU A 8 -8.14 -19.40 -2.74
C LEU A 8 -9.32 -18.45 -2.44
N ILE A 9 -10.56 -18.93 -2.58
CA ILE A 9 -11.79 -18.18 -2.28
C ILE A 9 -11.86 -17.79 -0.80
N ARG A 10 -11.37 -18.65 0.10
CA ARG A 10 -11.34 -18.38 1.55
C ARG A 10 -10.26 -17.36 1.93
N ALA A 11 -9.12 -17.37 1.24
CA ALA A 11 -8.05 -16.38 1.38
C ALA A 11 -8.46 -15.00 0.80
N THR A 12 -9.20 -14.98 -0.32
CA THR A 12 -9.72 -13.73 -0.89
C THR A 12 -10.88 -13.12 -0.08
N ARG A 13 -11.54 -13.90 0.80
CA ARG A 13 -12.53 -13.37 1.76
C ARG A 13 -11.93 -12.71 3.00
N THR A 14 -10.65 -12.93 3.30
CA THR A 14 -10.01 -12.39 4.52
C THR A 14 -9.28 -11.08 4.26
N LEU A 15 -8.82 -10.82 3.03
CA LEU A 15 -8.34 -9.51 2.60
C LEU A 15 -9.01 -9.16 1.27
N PRO A 16 -9.87 -8.12 1.19
CA PRO A 16 -10.26 -7.58 -0.10
C PRO A 16 -8.97 -7.18 -0.85
N LEU A 17 -8.69 -7.83 -1.98
CA LEU A 17 -7.51 -7.52 -2.80
C LEU A 17 -7.41 -6.02 -3.12
N GLY A 18 -8.57 -5.35 -3.23
CA GLY A 18 -8.68 -3.90 -3.43
C GLY A 18 -8.10 -3.05 -2.30
N LEU A 19 -7.90 -3.60 -1.10
CA LEU A 19 -7.21 -2.93 0.02
C LEU A 19 -5.79 -3.44 0.25
N ALA A 20 -5.56 -4.73 0.02
CA ALA A 20 -4.23 -5.31 0.19
C ALA A 20 -3.18 -4.64 -0.72
N TYR A 21 -3.54 -4.41 -1.99
CA TYR A 21 -2.62 -3.87 -2.99
C TYR A 21 -2.25 -2.39 -2.73
N PRO A 22 -3.21 -1.47 -2.46
CA PRO A 22 -2.87 -0.08 -2.11
C PRO A 22 -2.07 0.03 -0.80
N ILE A 23 -2.38 -0.78 0.21
CA ILE A 23 -1.61 -0.78 1.47
C ILE A 23 -0.18 -1.24 1.24
N TRP A 24 0.01 -2.31 0.46
CA TRP A 24 1.33 -2.83 0.11
C TRP A 24 2.16 -1.81 -0.69
N THR A 25 1.58 -1.17 -1.71
CA THR A 25 2.25 -0.10 -2.48
C THR A 25 2.56 1.14 -1.64
N GLY A 26 1.69 1.50 -0.68
CA GLY A 26 1.98 2.58 0.27
C GLY A 26 3.20 2.30 1.15
N VAL A 27 3.30 1.08 1.68
CA VAL A 27 4.46 0.65 2.48
C VAL A 27 5.75 0.65 1.65
N ASP A 28 5.68 0.15 0.41
CA ASP A 28 6.81 0.14 -0.52
C ASP A 28 7.31 1.55 -0.88
N ALA A 29 6.38 2.47 -1.17
CA ALA A 29 6.69 3.87 -1.48
C ALA A 29 7.36 4.59 -0.30
N VAL A 30 6.82 4.43 0.91
CA VAL A 30 7.42 5.01 2.13
C VAL A 30 8.79 4.40 2.42
N GLY A 31 8.93 3.08 2.29
CA GLY A 31 10.18 2.37 2.44
C GLY A 31 11.26 2.86 1.48
N SER A 32 10.91 3.01 0.19
CA SER A 32 11.82 3.52 -0.84
C SER A 32 12.27 4.95 -0.58
N VAL A 33 11.38 5.81 -0.07
CA VAL A 33 11.69 7.20 0.31
C VAL A 33 12.64 7.24 1.51
N ILE A 34 12.39 6.43 2.55
CA ILE A 34 13.26 6.38 3.74
C ILE A 34 14.62 5.80 3.39
N VAL A 35 14.65 4.65 2.71
CA VAL A 35 15.88 3.96 2.31
C VAL A 35 16.67 4.81 1.31
N GLY A 36 15.98 5.45 0.35
CA GLY A 36 16.58 6.40 -0.59
C GLY A 36 17.24 7.58 0.12
N SER A 37 16.54 8.19 1.08
CA SER A 37 17.07 9.31 1.88
C SER A 37 18.26 8.89 2.74
N LEU A 38 18.24 7.70 3.34
CA LEU A 38 19.32 7.20 4.21
C LEU A 38 20.56 6.74 3.43
N LEU A 39 20.40 5.97 2.35
CA LEU A 39 21.52 5.38 1.60
C LEU A 39 22.17 6.38 0.65
N PHE A 40 21.36 7.19 -0.06
CA PHE A 40 21.89 8.10 -1.06
C PHE A 40 22.19 9.50 -0.48
N LYS A 41 21.81 9.76 0.79
CA LYS A 41 21.84 11.11 1.41
C LYS A 41 21.19 12.17 0.53
N ASP A 42 20.33 11.74 -0.37
CA ASP A 42 19.72 12.61 -1.34
C ASP A 42 18.67 13.43 -0.62
N GLN A 43 18.73 14.74 -0.80
CA GLN A 43 17.78 15.66 -0.17
C GLN A 43 16.48 15.53 -0.93
N LEU A 44 15.70 14.50 -0.58
CA LEU A 44 14.36 14.31 -1.13
C LEU A 44 13.60 15.61 -0.92
N SER A 45 13.19 16.21 -2.04
CA SER A 45 12.48 17.48 -2.02
C SER A 45 11.24 17.36 -1.14
N LEU A 46 10.93 18.44 -0.41
CA LEU A 46 9.69 18.58 0.35
C LEU A 46 8.44 18.26 -0.49
N SER A 47 8.51 18.48 -1.80
CA SER A 47 7.46 18.09 -2.75
C SER A 47 7.26 16.57 -2.86
N THR A 48 8.32 15.75 -2.81
CA THR A 48 8.23 14.29 -2.84
C THR A 48 7.50 13.77 -1.60
N TRP A 49 7.86 14.29 -0.42
CA TRP A 49 7.17 13.96 0.82
C TRP A 49 5.70 14.36 0.81
N PHE A 50 5.36 15.51 0.21
CA PHE A 50 3.98 15.95 0.05
C PHE A 50 3.14 14.97 -0.81
N PHE A 51 3.68 14.51 -1.94
CA PHE A 51 2.99 13.52 -2.80
C PHE A 51 2.85 12.16 -2.12
N VAL A 52 3.85 11.72 -1.37
CA VAL A 52 3.76 10.48 -0.57
C VAL A 52 2.65 10.59 0.47
N LEU A 53 2.51 11.75 1.11
CA LEU A 53 1.45 12.03 2.09
C LEU A 53 0.06 11.99 1.44
N ILE A 54 -0.11 12.59 0.26
CA ILE A 54 -1.36 12.51 -0.53
C ILE A 54 -1.68 11.05 -0.88
N LEU A 55 -0.68 10.28 -1.30
CA LEU A 55 -0.83 8.87 -1.67
C LEU A 55 -1.30 8.04 -0.46
N LEU A 56 -0.68 8.26 0.72
CA LEU A 56 -1.09 7.63 1.98
C LEU A 56 -2.52 7.99 2.38
N VAL A 57 -2.90 9.26 2.27
CA VAL A 57 -4.28 9.72 2.54
C VAL A 57 -5.27 9.04 1.58
N GLY A 58 -4.92 8.90 0.31
CA GLY A 58 -5.73 8.18 -0.68
C GLY A 58 -5.93 6.71 -0.32
N ILE A 59 -4.86 6.01 0.09
CA ILE A 59 -4.94 4.61 0.53
C ILE A 59 -5.83 4.46 1.76
N ILE A 60 -5.66 5.35 2.75
CA ILE A 60 -6.47 5.35 3.98
C ILE A 60 -7.94 5.65 3.63
N GLY A 61 -8.21 6.60 2.74
CA GLY A 61 -9.54 6.92 2.24
C GLY A 61 -10.20 5.71 1.59
N ILE A 62 -9.50 5.00 0.71
CA ILE A 62 -10.00 3.76 0.10
C ILE A 62 -10.28 2.69 1.17
N LYS A 63 -9.43 2.54 2.19
CA LYS A 63 -9.66 1.62 3.32
C LYS A 63 -10.90 1.98 4.14
N VAL A 64 -11.16 3.26 4.36
CA VAL A 64 -12.34 3.74 5.08
C VAL A 64 -13.61 3.54 4.24
N THR A 65 -13.56 3.83 2.94
CA THR A 65 -14.72 3.70 2.04
C THR A 65 -15.01 2.27 1.63
N SER A 66 -13.99 1.41 1.48
CA SER A 66 -14.16 -0.02 1.17
C SER A 66 -14.43 -0.87 2.42
N GLY A 67 -14.64 -0.25 3.58
CA GLY A 67 -15.03 -0.90 4.83
C GLY A 67 -16.50 -1.34 4.89
N HIS A 68 -17.11 -1.64 3.75
CA HIS A 68 -18.42 -2.28 3.60
C HIS A 68 -18.30 -3.53 2.73
#